data_AF-A0A1A9F520-F1
#
_entry.id   AF-A0A1A9F520-F1
#
_cell.length_a   1.000
_cell.length_b   1.000
_cell.length_c   1.000
_cell.angle_alpha   90.00
_cell.angle_beta   90.00
_cell.angle_gamma   90.00
#
_symmetry.space_group_name_H-M   'P 1'
#
loop_
_entity.id
_entity.type
_entity.pdbx_description
1 polymer ?
#
loop_
_entity_poly.entity_id
_entity_poly.type
_entity_poly.pdbx_seq_one_letter_code
_entity_poly.pdbx_strand_id
1 'polypeptide(L)'
;MTNSVDFQKPFEAMQTLMNIQVAAITKSVEQQKKTGEELAAFFKVEVEKAKELKSPEDLIKFNVDTNTALFELLKGQGEAFTAIATEARDAATSEFSKLSK
;
A
#
# COMPACT_ATOMS: atom_id res chain seq x y z
N MET A 1 -39.92 33.72 -3.98
CA MET A 1 -38.45 33.55 -4.11
C MET A 1 -38.17 32.07 -4.21
N THR A 2 -37.91 31.57 -5.42
CA THR A 2 -37.41 30.20 -5.63
C THR A 2 -35.90 30.26 -5.50
N ASN A 3 -35.36 29.91 -4.33
CA ASN A 3 -33.92 29.65 -4.22
C ASN A 3 -33.62 28.40 -5.04
N SER A 4 -33.01 28.57 -6.22
CA SER A 4 -32.42 27.48 -6.96
C SER A 4 -31.34 26.84 -6.09
N VAL A 5 -31.49 25.56 -5.78
CA VAL A 5 -30.43 24.78 -5.11
C VAL A 5 -29.21 24.80 -6.03
N ASP A 6 -28.08 25.32 -5.54
CA ASP A 6 -26.81 25.34 -6.25
C ASP A 6 -26.15 23.96 -6.17
N PHE A 7 -26.23 23.20 -7.26
CA PHE A 7 -25.67 21.85 -7.39
C PHE A 7 -24.20 21.85 -7.84
N GLN A 8 -23.61 23.00 -8.16
CA GLN A 8 -22.25 23.07 -8.69
C GLN A 8 -21.22 22.61 -7.64
N LYS A 9 -21.34 23.11 -6.40
CA LYS A 9 -20.43 22.73 -5.30
C LYS A 9 -20.49 21.24 -4.93
N PRO A 10 -21.68 20.61 -4.75
CA PRO A 10 -21.77 19.16 -4.57
C PRO A 10 -21.11 18.36 -5.70
N PHE A 11 -21.26 18.82 -6.96
CA PHE A 11 -20.67 18.14 -8.11
C PHE A 11 -19.14 18.22 -8.12
N GLU A 12 -18.58 19.42 -7.89
CA GLU A 12 -17.12 19.64 -7.80
C GLU A 12 -16.48 18.81 -6.67
N ALA A 13 -17.16 18.70 -5.52
CA ALA A 13 -16.70 17.84 -4.43
C ALA A 13 -16.77 16.35 -4.78
N MET A 14 -17.83 15.87 -5.43
CA MET A 14 -17.88 14.49 -5.91
C MET A 14 -16.74 14.19 -6.89
N GLN A 15 -16.47 15.11 -7.82
CA GLN A 15 -15.35 14.97 -8.74
C GLN A 15 -14.01 14.90 -8.00
N THR A 16 -13.82 15.72 -6.98
CA THR A 16 -12.61 15.71 -6.14
C THR A 16 -12.46 14.39 -5.38
N LEU A 17 -13.54 13.88 -4.77
CA LEU A 17 -13.55 12.59 -4.07
C LEU A 17 -13.25 11.42 -5.03
N MET A 18 -13.81 11.44 -6.25
CA MET A 18 -13.48 10.46 -7.28
C MET A 18 -12.00 10.49 -7.66
N ASN A 19 -11.42 11.69 -7.82
CA ASN A 19 -9.99 11.83 -8.13
C ASN A 19 -9.10 11.29 -7.00
N ILE A 20 -9.48 11.52 -5.73
CA ILE A 20 -8.79 10.95 -4.56
C ILE A 20 -8.83 9.41 -4.62
N GLN A 21 -9.99 8.82 -4.91
CA GLN A 21 -10.14 7.37 -5.01
C GLN A 21 -9.31 6.78 -6.15
N VAL A 22 -9.31 7.42 -7.34
CA VAL A 22 -8.48 7.00 -8.48
C VAL A 22 -7.00 7.05 -8.12
N ALA A 23 -6.54 8.15 -7.51
CA ALA A 23 -5.14 8.28 -7.08
C ALA A 23 -4.73 7.19 -6.07
N ALA A 24 -5.61 6.86 -5.11
CA ALA A 24 -5.37 5.80 -4.15
C ALA A 24 -5.29 4.41 -4.80
N ILE A 25 -6.16 4.14 -5.79
CA ILE A 25 -6.13 2.89 -6.57
C ILE A 25 -4.83 2.81 -7.37
N THR A 26 -4.44 3.87 -8.07
CA THR A 26 -3.19 3.90 -8.84
C THR A 26 -1.98 3.63 -7.96
N LYS A 27 -1.85 4.34 -6.83
CA LYS A 27 -0.78 4.11 -5.85
C LYS A 27 -0.78 2.67 -5.33
N SER A 28 -1.96 2.11 -5.07
CA SER A 28 -2.09 0.72 -4.58
C SER A 28 -1.64 -0.30 -5.62
N VAL A 29 -1.94 -0.08 -6.90
CA VAL A 29 -1.49 -0.95 -8.01
C VAL A 29 0.03 -0.88 -8.17
N GLU A 30 0.60 0.33 -8.12
CA GLU A 30 2.05 0.53 -8.17
C GLU A 30 2.75 -0.15 -6.98
N GLN A 31 2.19 0.01 -5.77
CA GLN A 31 2.70 -0.64 -4.57
C GLN A 31 2.58 -2.17 -4.67
N GLN A 32 1.49 -2.71 -5.21
CA GLN A 32 1.33 -4.15 -5.42
C GLN A 32 2.37 -4.70 -6.40
N LYS A 33 2.64 -3.98 -7.49
CA LYS A 33 3.69 -4.34 -8.44
C LYS A 33 5.06 -4.37 -7.75
N LYS A 34 5.41 -3.31 -7.02
CA LYS A 34 6.65 -3.22 -6.26
C LYS A 34 6.79 -4.36 -5.26
N THR A 35 5.74 -4.64 -4.49
CA THR A 35 5.67 -5.78 -3.56
C THR A 35 5.98 -7.11 -4.25
N GLY A 36 5.39 -7.36 -5.43
CA GLY A 36 5.64 -8.56 -6.20
C GLY A 36 7.09 -8.68 -6.68
N GLU A 37 7.67 -7.58 -7.16
CA GLU A 37 9.07 -7.51 -7.58
C GLU A 37 10.04 -7.77 -6.42
N GLU A 38 9.79 -7.16 -5.26
CA GLU A 38 10.60 -7.35 -4.04
C GLU A 38 10.52 -8.78 -3.52
N LEU A 39 9.34 -9.40 -3.50
CA LEU A 39 9.17 -10.80 -3.10
C LEU A 39 9.88 -11.75 -4.06
N ALA A 40 9.77 -11.52 -5.37
CA ALA A 40 10.47 -12.34 -6.36
C ALA A 40 11.99 -12.20 -6.22
N ALA A 41 12.49 -10.99 -5.98
CA ALA A 41 13.91 -10.75 -5.72
C ALA A 41 14.39 -11.42 -4.43
N PHE A 42 13.62 -11.32 -3.35
CA PHE A 42 13.87 -11.99 -2.08
C PHE A 42 14.06 -13.49 -2.29
N PHE A 43 13.08 -14.18 -2.88
CA PHE A 43 13.18 -15.63 -3.07
C PHE A 43 14.33 -16.05 -3.99
N LYS A 44 14.66 -15.26 -5.02
CA LYS A 44 15.84 -15.54 -5.85
C LYS A 44 17.13 -15.54 -5.03
N VAL A 45 17.30 -14.56 -4.14
CA VAL A 45 18.47 -14.47 -3.25
C VAL A 45 18.50 -15.64 -2.26
N GLU A 46 17.36 -15.95 -1.64
CA GLU A 46 17.28 -17.03 -0.66
C GLU A 46 17.53 -18.42 -1.27
N VAL A 47 17.11 -18.64 -2.53
CA VAL A 47 17.43 -19.88 -3.25
C VAL A 47 18.94 -20.04 -3.47
N GLU A 48 19.67 -18.97 -3.78
CA GLU A 48 21.12 -19.06 -3.93
C GLU A 48 21.81 -19.36 -2.59
N LYS A 49 21.38 -18.72 -1.50
CA LYS A 49 21.88 -19.03 -0.14
C LYS A 49 21.60 -20.47 0.27
N ALA A 50 20.43 -21.01 -0.09
CA ALA A 50 20.06 -22.38 0.22
C ALA A 50 20.99 -23.42 -0.42
N LYS A 51 21.64 -23.10 -1.55
CA LYS A 51 22.62 -24.00 -2.20
C LYS A 51 23.92 -24.13 -1.41
N GLU A 52 24.21 -23.20 -0.50
CA GLU A 52 25.45 -23.17 0.25
C GLU A 52 25.37 -23.91 1.60
N LEU A 53 24.19 -24.42 1.97
CA LEU A 53 23.94 -25.12 3.23
C LEU A 53 24.65 -26.48 3.26
N LYS A 54 25.37 -26.79 4.35
CA LYS A 54 26.19 -27.99 4.46
C LYS A 54 25.80 -28.91 5.61
N SER A 55 25.01 -28.43 6.57
CA SER A 55 24.60 -29.22 7.72
C SER A 55 23.13 -28.98 8.14
N PRO A 56 22.57 -29.86 8.99
CA PRO A 56 21.27 -29.63 9.62
C PRO A 56 21.21 -28.32 10.44
N GLU A 57 22.29 -27.95 11.12
CA GLU A 57 22.39 -26.70 11.87
C GLU A 57 22.32 -25.48 10.93
N ASP A 58 23.01 -25.52 9.79
CA ASP A 58 22.94 -24.48 8.76
C ASP A 58 21.51 -24.32 8.24
N LEU A 59 20.80 -25.44 8.03
CA LEU A 59 19.41 -25.44 7.58
C LEU A 59 18.47 -24.77 8.58
N ILE A 60 18.63 -25.07 9.88
CA ILE A 60 17.81 -24.45 10.94
C ILE A 60 18.08 -22.95 10.98
N LYS A 61 19.36 -22.55 10.99
CA LYS A 61 19.75 -21.13 11.01
C LYS A 61 19.21 -20.38 9.79
N PHE A 62 19.38 -20.96 8.60
CA PHE A 62 18.82 -20.41 7.36
C PHE A 62 17.31 -20.21 7.47
N ASN A 63 16.54 -21.22 7.89
CA ASN A 63 15.08 -21.09 8.01
C ASN A 63 14.66 -19.95 8.96
N VAL A 64 15.34 -19.81 10.10
CA VAL A 64 15.03 -18.75 11.06
C VAL A 64 15.34 -17.37 10.47
N ASP A 65 16.54 -17.21 9.90
CA ASP A 65 16.98 -15.94 9.33
C ASP A 65 16.11 -15.53 8.13
N THR A 66 15.84 -16.47 7.21
CA THR A 66 15.00 -16.26 6.02
C THR A 66 13.56 -15.91 6.39
N ASN A 67 12.94 -16.64 7.32
CA ASN A 67 11.55 -16.34 7.70
C ASN A 67 11.44 -15.00 8.44
N THR A 68 12.45 -14.65 9.25
CA THR A 68 12.50 -13.33 9.91
C THR A 68 12.54 -12.23 8.86
N ALA A 69 13.46 -12.31 7.89
CA ALA A 69 13.58 -11.33 6.82
C ALA A 69 12.32 -11.26 5.94
N LEU A 70 11.67 -12.40 5.67
CA LEU A 70 10.41 -12.45 4.93
C LEU A 70 9.30 -11.70 5.70
N PHE A 71 9.16 -11.94 7.00
CA PHE A 71 8.13 -11.26 7.79
C PHE A 71 8.39 -9.76 7.93
N GLU A 72 9.64 -9.33 8.04
CA GLU A 72 9.99 -7.91 8.02
C GLU A 72 9.64 -7.25 6.67
N LEU A 73 9.94 -7.93 5.55
CA LEU A 73 9.55 -7.48 4.21
C LEU A 73 8.02 -7.33 4.10
N LEU A 74 7.27 -8.37 4.49
CA LEU A 74 5.80 -8.37 4.43
C LEU A 74 5.20 -7.29 5.34
N LYS A 75 5.78 -7.07 6.52
CA LYS A 75 5.38 -5.99 7.43
C LYS A 75 5.56 -4.62 6.75
N GLY A 76 6.72 -4.35 6.17
CA GLY A 76 6.98 -3.10 5.46
C GLY A 76 6.00 -2.85 4.30
N GLN A 77 5.64 -3.91 3.56
CA GLN A 77 4.63 -3.83 2.50
C GLN A 77 3.23 -3.48 3.06
N GLY A 78 2.84 -4.07 4.19
CA GLY A 78 1.58 -3.76 4.87
C GLY A 78 1.53 -2.31 5.39
N GLU A 79 2.64 -1.82 5.92
CA GLU A 79 2.79 -0.42 6.36
C GLU A 79 2.66 0.54 5.18
N ALA A 80 3.24 0.23 4.02
CA ALA A 80 3.12 1.04 2.81
C ALA A 80 1.65 1.13 2.32
N PHE A 81 0.91 0.02 2.30
CA PHE A 81 -0.53 0.06 1.97
C PHE A 81 -1.35 0.85 2.99
N THR A 82 -1.01 0.71 4.28
CA THR A 82 -1.66 1.48 5.35
C THR A 82 -1.43 2.98 5.17
N ALA A 83 -0.24 3.40 4.76
CA ALA A 83 0.06 4.78 4.44
C ALA A 83 -0.81 5.31 3.28
N ILE A 84 -0.91 4.57 2.17
CA ILE A 84 -1.78 4.95 1.03
C ILE A 84 -3.24 5.13 1.47
N ALA A 85 -3.77 4.18 2.26
CA ALA A 85 -5.12 4.26 2.77
C ALA A 85 -5.32 5.47 3.70
N THR A 86 -4.33 5.75 4.56
CA THR A 86 -4.36 6.90 5.48
C THR A 86 -4.34 8.22 4.71
N GLU A 87 -3.47 8.36 3.72
CA GLU A 87 -3.41 9.55 2.85
C GLU A 87 -4.74 9.80 2.13
N ALA A 88 -5.35 8.76 1.56
CA ALA A 88 -6.61 8.89 0.85
C ALA A 88 -7.75 9.30 1.79
N ARG A 89 -7.81 8.70 2.99
CA ARG A 89 -8.76 9.07 4.04
C ARG A 89 -8.61 10.53 4.43
N ASP A 90 -7.39 10.95 4.76
CA ASP A 90 -7.13 12.31 5.26
C ASP A 90 -7.47 13.36 4.18
N ALA A 91 -7.17 13.06 2.91
CA ALA A 91 -7.59 13.89 1.79
C ALA A 91 -9.12 13.98 1.65
N ALA A 92 -9.83 12.85 1.77
CA ALA A 92 -11.30 12.82 1.70
C ALA A 92 -11.94 13.57 2.89
N THR A 93 -11.45 13.37 4.11
CA THR A 93 -11.91 14.08 5.31
C THR A 93 -11.71 15.60 5.19
N SER A 94 -10.57 16.02 4.61
CA SER A 94 -10.31 17.43 4.31
C SER A 94 -11.34 17.99 3.33
N GLU A 95 -11.70 17.24 2.29
CA GLU A 95 -12.70 17.65 1.30
C GLU A 95 -14.10 17.75 1.92
N PHE A 96 -14.53 16.75 2.70
CA PHE A 96 -15.81 16.82 3.42
C PHE A 96 -15.87 18.01 4.39
N SER A 97 -14.76 18.35 5.04
CA SER A 97 -14.69 19.49 5.96
C SER A 97 -14.83 20.85 5.26
N LYS A 98 -14.61 20.92 3.94
CA LYS A 98 -14.85 22.13 3.13
C LYS A 98 -16.32 22.26 2.74
N LEU A 99 -17.06 21.15 2.65
CA LEU A 99 -18.48 21.13 2.31
C LEU A 99 -19.39 21.48 3.49
N SER A 100 -18.90 21.28 4.73
CA SER A 100 -19.62 21.64 5.95
C SER A 100 -19.40 23.09 6.40
N LYS A 101 -18.53 23.84 5.72
CA LYS A 101 -18.30 25.27 5.92
C LYS A 101 -19.00 26.09 4.84
#